data_AF-A0A1Q3MLI4-F1
#
_entry.id   AF-A0A1Q3MLI4-F1
#
_cell.length_a   1.000
_cell.length_b   1.000
_cell.length_c   1.000
_cell.angle_alpha   90.00
_cell.angle_beta   90.00
_cell.angle_gamma   90.00
#
_symmetry.space_group_name_H-M   'P 1'
#
loop_
_entity.id
_entity.type
_entity.pdbx_description
1 polymer ?
#
loop_
_entity_poly.entity_id
_entity_poly.type
_entity_poly.pdbx_seq_one_letter_code
_entity_poly.pdbx_strand_id
1 'polypeptide(L)' 'MDGDKLLLPVRAGTPVSGGHLMPALFANAPTEAQRAFLEFFAVTIPNANTRAAYMRDVARFAQWCDERSFRLEQILNVL' A
#
# COMPACT_ATOMS: atom_id res chain seq x y z
N MET A 1 -2.72 -14.63 13.17
CA MET A 1 -2.53 -14.87 11.73
C MET A 1 -3.85 -14.57 11.00
N ASP A 2 -4.35 -13.35 11.11
CA ASP A 2 -5.53 -12.90 10.34
C ASP A 2 -5.08 -11.80 9.37
N GLY A 3 -4.18 -12.16 8.47
CA GLY A 3 -3.74 -11.31 7.36
C GLY A 3 -4.81 -11.17 6.26
N ASP A 4 -5.83 -12.04 6.28
CA ASP A 4 -6.88 -12.13 5.26
C ASP A 4 -7.89 -10.97 5.27
N LYS A 5 -7.84 -10.09 6.27
CA LYS A 5 -8.71 -8.90 6.35
C LYS A 5 -8.08 -7.64 5.74
N LEU A 6 -6.87 -7.72 5.18
CA LEU A 6 -6.22 -6.58 4.52
C LEU A 6 -6.65 -6.39 3.06
N LEU A 7 -7.60 -7.19 2.56
CA LEU A 7 -8.08 -7.14 1.17
C LEU A 7 -9.48 -6.55 1.09
N LEU A 8 -9.55 -5.22 1.05
CA LEU A 8 -10.74 -4.51 0.58
C LEU A 8 -10.48 -3.99 -0.83
N PRO A 9 -11.52 -4.00 -1.68
CA PRO A 9 -11.53 -4.86 -2.85
C PRO A 9 -10.25 -4.65 -3.67
N VAL A 10 -9.31 -5.58 -3.54
CA VAL A 10 -8.23 -5.77 -4.50
C VAL A 10 -8.91 -6.06 -5.83
N ARG A 11 -8.94 -5.08 -6.75
CA ARG A 11 -9.33 -5.35 -8.13
C ARG A 11 -8.42 -6.44 -8.68
N ALA A 12 -8.94 -7.29 -9.56
CA ALA A 12 -8.13 -8.24 -10.30
C ALA A 12 -6.94 -7.50 -10.94
N GLY A 13 -5.71 -7.83 -10.54
CA GLY A 13 -4.48 -7.17 -11.02
C GLY A 13 -3.59 -6.50 -9.98
N THR A 14 -3.89 -6.59 -8.66
CA THR A 14 -2.96 -6.04 -7.64
C THR A 14 -1.58 -6.70 -7.75
N PRO A 15 -0.51 -5.92 -7.94
CA PRO A 15 0.83 -6.45 -8.06
C PRO A 15 1.30 -7.06 -6.74
N VAL A 16 2.02 -8.18 -6.87
CA VAL A 16 2.67 -8.87 -5.75
C VAL A 16 4.14 -8.51 -5.79
N SER A 17 4.69 -7.98 -4.69
CA SER A 17 6.14 -7.81 -4.53
C SER A 17 6.61 -8.67 -3.36
N GLY A 18 7.62 -9.50 -3.59
CA GLY A 18 8.18 -10.36 -2.54
C GLY A 18 7.13 -11.23 -1.80
N GLY A 19 6.09 -11.68 -2.51
CA GLY A 19 5.00 -12.50 -1.95
C GLY A 19 3.94 -11.75 -1.12
N HIS A 20 4.06 -10.43 -0.98
CA HIS A 20 3.11 -9.61 -0.22
C HIS A 20 2.18 -8.85 -1.17
N LEU A 21 0.89 -8.82 -0.84
CA LEU A 21 -0.10 -8.01 -1.54
C LEU A 21 0.13 -6.54 -1.19
N MET A 22 0.46 -5.74 -2.20
CA MET A 22 0.83 -4.35 -2.04
C MET A 22 0.16 -3.50 -3.14
N PRO A 23 -0.36 -2.30 -2.83
CA PRO A 23 -0.92 -1.44 -3.87
C PRO A 23 0.11 -1.06 -4.94
N ALA A 24 -0.34 -0.90 -6.20
CA ALA A 24 0.52 -0.66 -7.35
C ALA A 24 1.46 0.54 -7.21
N LEU A 25 0.98 1.61 -6.55
CA LEU A 25 1.79 2.79 -6.26
C LEU A 25 3.09 2.46 -5.51
N PHE A 26 3.03 1.51 -4.57
CA PHE A 26 4.20 1.10 -3.78
C PHE A 26 4.93 -0.07 -4.45
N ALA A 27 4.23 -0.98 -5.13
CA ALA A 27 4.87 -2.10 -5.83
C ALA A 27 5.85 -1.68 -6.93
N ASN A 28 5.60 -0.54 -7.57
CA ASN A 28 6.49 0.04 -8.57
C ASN A 28 7.50 1.04 -7.99
N ALA A 29 7.46 1.30 -6.68
CA ALA A 29 8.37 2.23 -6.01
C ALA A 29 9.72 1.57 -5.69
N PRO A 30 10.77 2.35 -5.36
CA PRO A 30 12.04 1.83 -4.87
C PRO A 30 11.87 0.88 -3.68
N THR A 31 12.76 -0.11 -3.56
CA THR A 31 12.70 -1.15 -2.52
C THR A 31 12.63 -0.59 -1.10
N GLU A 32 13.24 0.57 -0.86
CA GLU A 32 13.20 1.24 0.44
C GLU A 32 11.78 1.71 0.80
N ALA A 33 11.04 2.28 -0.15
CA ALA A 33 9.64 2.66 0.04
C ALA A 33 8.72 1.44 0.24
N GLN A 34 8.99 0.35 -0.48
CA GLN A 34 8.26 -0.93 -0.28
C GLN A 34 8.48 -1.45 1.14
N ARG A 35 9.71 -1.44 1.63
CA ARG A 35 10.05 -1.85 2.99
C ARG A 35 9.37 -0.95 4.02
N ALA A 36 9.47 0.37 3.87
CA ALA A 36 8.84 1.33 4.78
C ALA A 36 7.32 1.12 4.87
N PHE A 37 6.66 0.84 3.75
CA PHE A 37 5.23 0.49 3.72
C PHE A 37 4.94 -0.75 4.57
N LEU A 38 5.69 -1.83 4.35
CA LEU A 38 5.50 -3.08 5.10
C LEU A 38 5.80 -2.89 6.59
N GLU A 39 6.89 -2.21 6.95
CA GLU A 39 7.27 -1.94 8.34
C GLU A 39 6.21 -1.10 9.06
N PHE A 40 5.73 -0.02 8.44
CA PHE A 40 4.72 0.83 9.04
C PHE A 40 3.44 0.06 9.38
N PHE A 41 2.94 -0.72 8.42
CA PHE A 41 1.69 -1.45 8.62
C PHE A 41 1.86 -2.73 9.45
N ALA A 42 2.98 -3.44 9.37
CA ALA A 42 3.19 -4.68 10.13
C ALA A 42 3.69 -4.44 11.55
N VAL A 43 4.47 -3.37 11.78
CA VAL A 43 5.20 -3.13 13.03
C VAL A 43 4.69 -1.90 13.78
N THR A 44 4.52 -0.77 13.10
CA THR A 44 4.27 0.53 13.78
C THR A 44 2.85 0.68 14.31
N ILE A 45 1.83 0.10 13.65
CA ILE A 45 0.43 0.25 14.07
C ILE A 45 -0.04 -0.99 14.84
N PRO A 46 -0.07 -0.97 16.19
CA PRO A 46 -0.46 -2.14 16.98
C PRO A 46 -1.97 -2.41 16.91
N ASN A 47 -2.79 -1.36 16.82
CA ASN A 47 -4.25 -1.48 16.78
C ASN A 47 -4.70 -2.00 15.40
N ALA A 48 -5.24 -3.22 15.38
CA ALA A 48 -5.71 -3.86 14.16
C ALA A 48 -6.82 -3.07 13.44
N ASN A 49 -7.69 -2.37 14.17
CA ASN A 49 -8.75 -1.56 13.58
C ASN A 49 -8.17 -0.31 12.89
N THR A 50 -7.23 0.37 13.55
CA THR A 50 -6.53 1.53 12.95
C THR A 50 -5.74 1.11 11.73
N ARG A 51 -5.02 -0.03 11.80
CA ARG A 51 -4.27 -0.60 10.68
C ARG A 51 -5.19 -0.87 9.48
N ALA A 52 -6.33 -1.54 9.70
CA ALA A 52 -7.29 -1.81 8.63
C ALA A 52 -7.90 -0.54 8.04
N ALA A 53 -8.19 0.48 8.87
CA ALA A 53 -8.67 1.77 8.39
C ALA A 53 -7.66 2.46 7.49
N TYR A 54 -6.41 2.60 7.93
CA TYR A 54 -5.36 3.25 7.15
C TYR A 54 -5.02 2.48 5.88
N MET A 55 -5.04 1.15 5.91
CA MET A 55 -4.84 0.33 4.71
C MET A 55 -5.92 0.55 3.66
N ARG A 56 -7.19 0.72 4.06
CA ARG A 56 -8.26 1.09 3.13
C ARG A 56 -7.99 2.44 2.46
N ASP A 57 -7.63 3.43 3.26
CA ASP A 57 -7.45 4.80 2.77
C ASP A 57 -6.25 4.88 1.83
N VAL A 58 -5.13 4.23 2.19
CA VAL A 58 -3.94 4.13 1.34
C VAL A 58 -4.22 3.33 0.06
N ALA A 59 -5.00 2.25 0.13
CA ALA A 59 -5.37 1.50 -1.06
C ALA A 59 -6.22 2.35 -2.04
N ARG A 60 -7.17 3.12 -1.52
CA ARG A 60 -7.97 4.07 -2.34
C ARG A 60 -7.10 5.15 -2.97
N PHE A 61 -6.16 5.71 -2.20
CA PHE A 61 -5.21 6.69 -2.70
C PHE A 61 -4.32 6.11 -3.81
N ALA A 62 -3.75 4.92 -3.58
CA ALA A 62 -2.91 4.25 -4.56
C ALA A 62 -3.68 3.93 -5.85
N GLN A 63 -4.95 3.52 -5.75
CA GLN A 63 -5.81 3.34 -6.92
C GLN A 63 -6.02 4.66 -7.68
N TRP A 64 -6.32 5.75 -6.97
CA TRP A 64 -6.49 7.06 -7.60
C TRP A 64 -5.23 7.53 -8.33
N CYS A 65 -4.05 7.25 -7.76
CA CYS A 65 -2.75 7.49 -8.39
C CYS A 65 -2.56 6.64 -9.65
N ASP A 66 -2.84 5.34 -9.57
CA ASP A 66 -2.70 4.39 -10.68
C ASP A 66 -3.57 4.80 -11.88
N GLU A 67 -4.84 5.14 -11.63
CA GLU A 67 -5.77 5.64 -12.66
C GLU A 67 -5.30 6.92 -13.37
N ARG A 68 -4.36 7.66 -12.75
CA ARG A 68 -3.77 8.91 -13.28
C ARG A 68 -2.31 8.77 -13.65
N SER A 69 -1.76 7.56 -13.59
CA SER A 69 -0.35 7.28 -13.86
C SER A 69 0.62 8.09 -12.99
N PHE A 70 0.23 8.44 -11.77
CA PHE A 70 1.15 9.01 -10.78
C PHE A 70 2.06 7.92 -10.21
N ARG A 71 3.35 8.24 -10.11
CA ARG A 71 4.33 7.43 -9.37
C ARG A 71 4.66 8.05 -8.02
N LEU A 72 5.14 7.23 -7.09
CA LEU A 72 5.43 7.68 -5.73
C LEU A 72 6.44 8.82 -5.69
N GLU A 73 7.48 8.79 -6.54
CA GLU A 73 8.52 9.82 -6.58
C GLU A 73 7.97 11.18 -7.01
N GLN A 74 6.92 11.18 -7.85
CA GLN A 74 6.28 12.42 -8.32
C GLN A 74 5.43 13.08 -7.23
N ILE A 75 4.95 12.30 -6.25
CA ILE A 75 4.14 12.79 -5.14
C ILE A 75 5.06 13.37 -4.05
N LEU A 76 6.17 12.70 -3.77
CA LEU A 76 7.11 13.10 -2.72
C LEU A 76 7.87 14.39 -3.07
N ASN A 77 8.10 14.67 -4.35
CA ASN A 77 8.79 15.88 -4.80
C ASN A 77 7.95 17.17 -4.75
N VAL A 78 6.68 17.08 -4.36
CA VAL A 78 5.75 18.23 -4.28
C VAL A 78 5.60 18.74 -2.83
N LEU A 79 6.27 18.10 -1.87
CA LEU A 79 6.29 18.46 -0.44
C LEU A 79 7.65 19.00 0.00
#